data_AF-A0A498SV15-F1
#
_entry.id   AF-A0A498SV15-F1
#
_cell.length_a   1.000
_cell.length_b   1.000
_cell.length_c   1.000
_cell.angle_alpha   90.00
_cell.angle_beta   90.00
_cell.angle_gamma   90.00
#
_symmetry.space_group_name_H-M   'P 1'
#
loop_
_entity.id
_entity.type
_entity.pdbx_description
1 polymer ?
#
loop_
_entity_poly.entity_id
_entity_poly.type
_entity_poly.pdbx_seq_one_letter_code
_entity_poly.pdbx_strand_id
1 'polypeptide(L)'
;MILTLLITMITTTIDPEYVFSPKNAQWRYEKKILSEHWPLNEQEFWPGKSYDYAGYVDIIAAGIKHPKFGRPNMLVMKYLDELERINQYIIHNITISVIHNDMVYEVGFTDLCMSYNWKCFMNEHVTMLMPKERWGNFGPKLAEFTNDIIAKEVKITYPIGWRGTEPIYFGALIGAPHIIDEEGHFNFVRAVRLTYNVRDEKVGNISYLWRKKVVDFLSNVKNPPSDILEFGMFHNESLPEGLQEVADSLSPKFAITCIVLFSLCALSAIVLYRHDDGFVAIDWVRSKPAIALAGKIYSRLSSVF
;
A
#
# COMPACT_ATOMS: atom_id res chain seq x y z
N MET A 1 -37.62 -8.09 17.83
CA MET A 1 -37.67 -8.91 16.59
C MET A 1 -37.71 -8.07 15.33
N ILE A 2 -38.54 -7.03 15.24
CA ILE A 2 -38.61 -6.12 14.08
C ILE A 2 -37.33 -5.26 13.93
N LEU A 3 -36.73 -4.76 15.02
CA LEU A 3 -35.51 -3.95 14.92
C LEU A 3 -34.21 -4.74 14.68
N THR A 4 -34.14 -6.01 15.11
CA THR A 4 -33.00 -6.89 14.78
C THR A 4 -32.96 -7.24 13.29
N LEU A 5 -34.12 -7.19 12.60
CA LEU A 5 -34.23 -7.35 11.15
C LEU A 5 -33.74 -6.11 10.38
N LEU A 6 -33.57 -4.94 11.02
CA LEU A 6 -33.02 -3.74 10.37
C LEU A 6 -31.48 -3.80 10.22
N ILE A 7 -30.81 -4.71 10.94
CA ILE A 7 -29.35 -4.90 10.84
C ILE A 7 -28.95 -5.38 9.43
N THR A 8 -29.84 -6.07 8.72
CA THR A 8 -29.59 -6.52 7.34
C THR A 8 -29.61 -5.38 6.31
N MET A 9 -30.04 -4.17 6.70
CA MET A 9 -30.03 -2.97 5.85
C MET A 9 -28.82 -2.06 6.10
N ILE A 10 -27.86 -2.47 6.94
CA ILE A 10 -26.66 -1.68 7.22
C ILE A 10 -25.73 -1.79 6.01
N THR A 11 -25.56 -0.66 5.31
CA THR A 11 -24.48 -0.50 4.33
C THR A 11 -23.19 -0.18 5.07
N THR A 12 -22.25 -1.12 5.05
CA THR A 12 -20.89 -0.86 5.52
C THR A 12 -20.08 -0.20 4.42
N THR A 13 -19.21 0.73 4.81
CA THR A 13 -18.25 1.35 3.90
C THR A 13 -16.87 1.25 4.51
N ILE A 14 -15.92 0.85 3.66
CA ILE A 14 -14.50 0.70 4.01
C ILE A 14 -13.70 1.96 3.69
N ASP A 15 -14.30 2.94 3.02
CA ASP A 15 -13.62 4.15 2.59
C ASP A 15 -13.26 5.04 3.80
N PRO A 16 -11.96 5.20 4.12
CA PRO A 16 -11.52 6.02 5.24
C PRO A 16 -11.82 7.50 5.03
N GLU A 17 -11.84 7.99 3.78
CA GLU A 17 -12.23 9.38 3.51
C GLU A 17 -13.67 9.60 3.95
N TYR A 18 -14.58 8.67 3.65
CA TYR A 18 -15.96 8.74 4.08
C TYR A 18 -16.11 8.66 5.62
N VAL A 19 -15.40 7.73 6.27
CA VAL A 19 -15.56 7.44 7.71
C VAL A 19 -14.92 8.50 8.61
N PHE A 20 -13.74 9.00 8.26
CA PHE A 20 -12.93 9.85 9.15
C PHE A 20 -13.00 11.35 8.84
N SER A 21 -13.81 11.77 7.86
CA SER A 21 -13.92 13.18 7.51
C SER A 21 -15.37 13.68 7.46
N PRO A 22 -15.63 14.94 7.84
CA PRO A 22 -16.97 15.48 7.85
C PRO A 22 -17.53 15.59 6.42
N LYS A 23 -18.82 15.29 6.25
CA LYS A 23 -19.50 15.34 4.94
C LYS A 23 -19.45 16.72 4.29
N ASN A 24 -19.51 17.78 5.11
CA ASN A 24 -19.52 19.18 4.66
C ASN A 24 -18.14 19.85 4.76
N ALA A 25 -17.05 19.07 4.69
CA ALA A 25 -15.71 19.65 4.71
C ALA A 25 -15.45 20.51 3.47
N GLN A 26 -14.79 21.65 3.64
CA GLN A 26 -14.43 22.55 2.54
C GLN A 26 -13.58 21.83 1.47
N TRP A 27 -12.61 21.00 1.89
CA TRP A 27 -11.77 20.25 0.96
C TRP A 27 -12.56 19.27 0.09
N ARG A 28 -13.72 18.76 0.54
CA ARG A 28 -14.57 17.87 -0.28
C ARG A 28 -15.25 18.65 -1.40
N TYR A 29 -15.65 19.90 -1.13
CA TYR A 29 -16.14 20.80 -2.18
C TYR A 29 -15.03 21.09 -3.19
N GLU A 30 -13.83 21.45 -2.72
CA GLU A 30 -12.68 21.73 -3.60
C GLU A 30 -12.27 20.50 -4.43
N LYS A 31 -12.18 19.30 -3.81
CA LYS A 31 -11.92 18.04 -4.51
C LYS A 31 -12.96 17.80 -5.59
N LYS A 32 -14.26 17.98 -5.30
CA LYS A 32 -15.32 17.83 -6.29
C LYS A 32 -15.15 18.80 -7.47
N ILE A 33 -14.86 20.07 -7.21
CA ILE A 33 -14.61 21.06 -8.27
C ILE A 33 -13.39 20.67 -9.11
N LEU A 34 -12.31 20.21 -8.47
CA LEU A 34 -11.11 19.75 -9.14
C LEU A 34 -11.38 18.53 -10.03
N SER A 35 -12.10 17.52 -9.52
CA SER A 35 -12.47 16.33 -10.29
C SER A 35 -13.40 16.64 -11.47
N GLU A 36 -14.27 17.65 -11.34
CA GLU A 36 -15.17 18.09 -12.42
C GLU A 36 -14.42 18.85 -13.54
N HIS A 37 -13.44 19.69 -13.20
CA HIS A 37 -12.74 20.55 -14.17
C HIS A 37 -11.45 19.94 -14.72
N TRP A 38 -10.78 19.10 -13.92
CA TRP A 38 -9.56 18.37 -14.27
C TRP A 38 -9.75 16.87 -14.00
N PRO A 39 -10.67 16.20 -14.73
CA PRO A 39 -10.85 14.78 -14.62
C PRO A 39 -9.57 14.05 -15.02
N LEU A 40 -9.33 12.90 -14.39
CA LEU A 40 -8.21 12.03 -14.73
C LEU A 40 -8.40 11.50 -16.16
N ASN A 41 -7.49 11.87 -17.06
CA ASN A 41 -7.41 11.25 -18.38
C ASN A 41 -6.33 10.16 -18.35
N GLU A 42 -6.75 8.90 -18.34
CA GLU A 42 -5.85 7.74 -18.30
C GLU A 42 -4.91 7.63 -19.53
N GLN A 43 -5.24 8.30 -20.66
CA GLN A 43 -4.45 8.32 -21.90
C GLN A 43 -3.58 9.59 -22.07
N GLU A 44 -3.77 10.58 -21.21
CA GLU A 44 -2.95 11.80 -21.14
C GLU A 44 -2.37 11.98 -19.73
N PHE A 45 -2.07 10.87 -19.07
CA PHE A 45 -1.63 10.85 -17.69
C PHE A 45 -0.14 11.18 -17.57
N TRP A 46 0.18 12.17 -16.74
CA TRP A 46 1.56 12.49 -16.37
C TRP A 46 1.72 12.53 -14.85
N PRO A 47 2.65 11.74 -14.27
CA PRO A 47 2.89 11.77 -12.83
C PRO A 47 3.25 13.17 -12.34
N GLY A 48 2.59 13.61 -11.27
CA GLY A 48 2.78 14.95 -10.69
C GLY A 48 1.97 16.08 -11.33
N LYS A 49 1.20 15.80 -12.41
CA LYS A 49 0.20 16.74 -12.95
C LYS A 49 -1.25 16.32 -12.66
N SER A 50 -1.47 15.06 -12.29
CA SER A 50 -2.77 14.52 -11.93
C SER A 50 -2.99 14.58 -10.41
N TYR A 51 -4.18 15.01 -9.98
CA TYR A 51 -4.50 15.26 -8.56
C TYR A 51 -5.19 14.10 -7.86
N ASP A 52 -6.01 13.34 -8.59
CA ASP A 52 -6.83 12.27 -8.02
C ASP A 52 -6.75 11.04 -8.93
N TYR A 53 -6.00 10.03 -8.49
CA TYR A 53 -5.88 8.76 -9.19
C TYR A 53 -5.82 7.60 -8.21
N ALA A 54 -6.61 6.57 -8.48
CA ALA A 54 -6.76 5.42 -7.60
C ALA A 54 -5.85 4.26 -8.01
N GLY A 55 -5.53 4.08 -9.29
CA GLY A 55 -4.69 2.97 -9.73
C GLY A 55 -3.20 3.25 -9.63
N TYR A 56 -2.59 3.08 -8.45
CA TYR A 56 -1.13 3.15 -8.31
C TYR A 56 -0.56 2.17 -7.29
N VAL A 57 0.72 1.85 -7.49
CA VAL A 57 1.57 1.12 -6.53
C VAL A 57 2.91 1.85 -6.44
N ASP A 58 3.21 2.36 -5.25
CA ASP A 58 4.51 2.90 -4.89
C ASP A 58 5.31 1.83 -4.14
N ILE A 59 6.51 1.55 -4.61
CA ILE A 59 7.45 0.60 -4.02
C ILE A 59 8.69 1.37 -3.60
N ILE A 60 9.01 1.36 -2.32
CA ILE A 60 10.23 1.94 -1.76
C ILE A 60 11.24 0.81 -1.58
N ALA A 61 12.27 0.78 -2.44
CA ALA A 61 13.37 -0.16 -2.33
C ALA A 61 14.51 0.46 -1.52
N ALA A 62 15.01 -0.27 -0.53
CA ALA A 62 16.17 0.11 0.25
C ALA A 62 17.07 -1.12 0.45
N GLY A 63 18.37 -0.91 0.66
CA GLY A 63 19.24 -2.02 1.04
C GLY A 63 18.95 -2.50 2.45
N ILE A 64 19.07 -3.81 2.67
CA ILE A 64 18.86 -4.46 3.97
C ILE A 64 19.76 -3.83 5.02
N LYS A 65 19.17 -3.44 6.15
CA LYS A 65 19.91 -2.79 7.25
C LYS A 65 20.91 -3.77 7.87
N HIS A 66 22.20 -3.44 7.80
CA HIS A 66 23.23 -4.16 8.51
C HIS A 66 23.27 -3.72 9.99
N PRO A 67 23.37 -4.64 10.97
CA PRO A 67 23.38 -4.30 12.40
C PRO A 67 24.48 -3.31 12.80
N LYS A 68 25.65 -3.38 12.16
CA LYS A 68 26.83 -2.55 12.49
C LYS A 68 26.98 -1.29 11.64
N PHE A 69 26.55 -1.33 10.37
CA PHE A 69 26.87 -0.30 9.38
C PHE A 69 25.64 0.49 8.92
N GLY A 70 24.46 0.15 9.44
CA GLY A 70 23.21 0.77 9.01
C GLY A 70 22.80 0.33 7.61
N ARG A 71 22.07 1.20 6.91
CA ARG A 71 21.62 0.93 5.54
C ARG A 71 22.73 1.25 4.54
N PRO A 72 22.95 0.40 3.53
CA PRO A 72 23.93 0.65 2.49
C PRO A 72 23.46 1.77 1.55
N ASN A 73 24.39 2.28 0.74
CA ASN A 73 24.11 3.26 -0.29
C ASN A 73 23.42 2.60 -1.49
N MET A 74 22.24 3.07 -1.86
CA MET A 74 21.51 2.58 -3.03
C MET A 74 22.17 2.94 -4.37
N LEU A 75 23.04 3.95 -4.42
CA LEU A 75 23.76 4.33 -5.64
C LEU A 75 24.89 3.36 -6.04
N VAL A 76 25.21 2.40 -5.17
CA VAL A 76 26.21 1.38 -5.48
C VAL A 76 25.64 0.42 -6.52
N MET A 77 26.41 0.13 -7.56
CA MET A 77 25.98 -0.67 -8.72
C MET A 77 25.27 -1.97 -8.38
N LYS A 78 25.77 -2.69 -7.38
CA LYS A 78 25.16 -3.94 -6.92
C LYS A 78 23.67 -3.78 -6.57
N TYR A 79 23.28 -2.66 -5.94
CA TYR A 79 21.90 -2.40 -5.55
C TYR A 79 21.07 -1.83 -6.69
N LEU A 80 21.65 -0.97 -7.55
CA LEU A 80 20.96 -0.45 -8.73
C LEU A 80 20.67 -1.53 -9.78
N ASP A 81 21.63 -2.42 -10.06
CA ASP A 81 21.45 -3.54 -11.00
C ASP A 81 20.34 -4.48 -10.52
N GLU A 82 20.31 -4.75 -9.20
CA GLU A 82 19.27 -5.59 -8.60
C GLU A 82 17.90 -4.92 -8.60
N LEU A 83 17.85 -3.61 -8.31
CA LEU A 83 16.62 -2.83 -8.38
C LEU A 83 16.06 -2.82 -9.81
N GLU A 84 16.93 -2.66 -10.80
CA GLU A 84 16.53 -2.67 -12.20
C GLU A 84 16.07 -4.06 -12.65
N ARG A 85 16.75 -5.13 -12.23
CA ARG A 85 16.30 -6.52 -12.50
C ARG A 85 14.88 -6.75 -12.00
N ILE A 86 14.55 -6.24 -10.80
CA ILE A 86 13.22 -6.38 -10.20
C ILE A 86 12.20 -5.50 -10.92
N ASN A 87 12.56 -4.26 -11.24
CA ASN A 87 11.73 -3.35 -12.03
C ASN A 87 11.34 -4.01 -13.37
N GLN A 88 12.32 -4.55 -14.09
CA GLN A 88 12.10 -5.25 -15.36
C GLN A 88 11.23 -6.49 -15.22
N TYR A 89 11.40 -7.26 -14.13
CA TYR A 89 10.56 -8.42 -13.85
C TYR A 89 9.10 -8.03 -13.57
N ILE A 90 8.86 -6.96 -12.78
CA ILE A 90 7.51 -6.46 -12.50
C ILE A 90 6.81 -6.03 -13.80
N ILE A 91 7.53 -5.35 -14.69
CA ILE A 91 6.99 -4.84 -15.95
C ILE A 91 6.63 -5.99 -16.91
N HIS A 92 7.52 -6.97 -17.09
CA HIS A 92 7.43 -7.92 -18.19
C HIS A 92 6.93 -9.31 -17.79
N ASN A 93 7.17 -9.76 -16.55
CA ASN A 93 6.88 -11.13 -16.13
C ASN A 93 5.62 -11.23 -15.26
N ILE A 94 5.24 -10.17 -14.56
CA ILE A 94 4.02 -10.19 -13.74
C ILE A 94 2.82 -9.91 -14.63
N THR A 95 2.15 -10.99 -15.04
CA THR A 95 0.91 -10.97 -15.82
C THR A 95 -0.26 -11.54 -15.01
N ILE A 96 -1.48 -11.17 -15.38
CA ILE A 96 -2.70 -11.78 -14.84
C ILE A 96 -3.53 -12.39 -15.98
N SER A 97 -4.08 -13.57 -15.74
CA SER A 97 -4.90 -14.27 -16.72
C SER A 97 -6.35 -13.82 -16.58
N VAL A 98 -6.91 -13.24 -17.64
CA VAL A 98 -8.28 -12.77 -17.71
C VAL A 98 -9.02 -13.58 -18.79
N ILE A 99 -10.19 -14.10 -18.45
CA ILE A 99 -11.04 -14.82 -19.40
C ILE A 99 -12.01 -13.81 -20.02
N HIS A 100 -11.97 -13.68 -21.34
CA HIS A 100 -12.89 -12.83 -22.09
C HIS A 100 -13.31 -13.56 -23.38
N ASN A 101 -14.61 -13.76 -23.58
CA ASN A 101 -15.18 -14.49 -24.72
C ASN A 101 -14.56 -15.88 -24.92
N ASP A 102 -14.51 -16.69 -23.85
CA ASP A 102 -13.94 -18.05 -23.82
C ASP A 102 -12.45 -18.17 -24.19
N MET A 103 -11.74 -17.03 -24.30
CA MET A 103 -10.31 -16.96 -24.54
C MET A 103 -9.58 -16.42 -23.30
N VAL A 104 -8.41 -16.98 -23.00
CA VAL A 104 -7.56 -16.53 -21.90
C VAL A 104 -6.55 -15.53 -22.43
N TYR A 105 -6.58 -14.31 -21.88
CA TYR A 105 -5.62 -13.26 -22.16
C TYR A 105 -4.67 -13.09 -20.99
N GLU A 106 -3.39 -12.96 -21.26
CA GLU A 106 -2.41 -12.52 -20.26
C GLU A 106 -2.24 -11.02 -20.36
N VAL A 107 -2.52 -10.33 -19.26
CA VAL A 107 -2.49 -8.88 -19.18
C VAL A 107 -1.35 -8.47 -18.25
N GLY A 108 -0.38 -7.71 -18.77
CA GLY A 108 0.78 -7.22 -18.03
C GLY A 108 0.66 -5.75 -17.62
N PHE A 109 1.75 -5.20 -17.06
CA PHE A 109 1.81 -3.78 -16.71
C PHE A 109 1.62 -2.88 -17.93
N THR A 110 2.26 -3.21 -19.06
CA THR A 110 2.21 -2.41 -20.29
C THR A 110 0.80 -2.27 -20.86
N ASP A 111 -0.07 -3.26 -20.61
CA ASP A 111 -1.46 -3.26 -21.06
C ASP A 111 -2.38 -2.49 -20.11
N LEU A 112 -1.99 -2.36 -18.84
CA LEU A 112 -2.77 -1.73 -17.77
C LEU A 112 -2.31 -0.32 -17.44
N CYS A 113 -1.10 0.07 -17.85
CA CYS A 113 -0.52 1.35 -17.46
C CYS A 113 -1.41 2.52 -17.88
N MET A 114 -1.39 3.59 -17.08
CA MET A 114 -1.78 4.90 -17.57
C MET A 114 -0.68 5.43 -18.51
N SER A 115 -1.08 6.11 -19.58
CA SER A 115 -0.16 6.50 -20.65
C SER A 115 -0.25 7.99 -20.94
N TYR A 116 0.82 8.54 -21.52
CA TYR A 116 0.84 9.85 -22.14
C TYR A 116 1.33 9.67 -23.57
N ASN A 117 0.52 10.07 -24.57
CA ASN A 117 0.84 9.85 -25.98
C ASN A 117 1.22 8.39 -26.28
N TRP A 118 0.43 7.44 -25.76
CA TRP A 118 0.65 5.99 -25.92
C TRP A 118 1.93 5.43 -25.30
N LYS A 119 2.64 6.21 -24.48
CA LYS A 119 3.81 5.77 -23.72
C LYS A 119 3.45 5.59 -22.25
N CYS A 120 3.71 4.41 -21.68
CA CYS A 120 3.61 4.19 -20.24
C CYS A 120 4.64 5.03 -19.50
N PHE A 121 4.28 5.52 -18.32
CA PHE A 121 5.29 6.04 -17.40
C PHE A 121 6.11 4.87 -16.84
N MET A 122 7.43 4.94 -17.05
CA MET A 122 8.39 3.94 -16.58
C MET A 122 9.30 4.59 -15.54
N ASN A 123 9.91 3.77 -14.67
CA ASN A 123 10.85 4.22 -13.64
C ASN A 123 12.21 4.61 -14.23
N GLU A 124 12.23 5.52 -15.20
CA GLU A 124 13.42 5.97 -15.94
C GLU A 124 14.46 6.64 -15.03
N HIS A 125 14.07 7.11 -13.85
CA HIS A 125 15.01 7.64 -12.86
C HIS A 125 15.98 6.57 -12.35
N VAL A 126 15.63 5.27 -12.39
CA VAL A 126 16.54 4.19 -11.98
C VAL A 126 17.76 4.15 -12.90
N THR A 127 17.55 4.28 -14.22
CA THR A 127 18.65 4.30 -15.18
C THR A 127 19.45 5.60 -15.07
N MET A 128 18.82 6.73 -14.77
CA MET A 128 19.54 7.98 -14.50
C MET A 128 20.46 7.89 -13.28
N LEU A 129 20.11 7.13 -12.26
CA LEU A 129 20.98 6.94 -11.09
C LEU A 129 22.19 6.02 -11.39
N MET A 130 22.18 5.30 -12.51
CA MET A 130 23.32 4.48 -12.93
C MET A 130 24.46 5.35 -13.50
N PRO A 131 25.71 4.88 -13.43
CA PRO A 131 26.84 5.50 -14.12
C PRO A 131 26.59 5.62 -15.62
N LYS A 132 27.13 6.71 -16.20
CA LYS A 132 26.92 7.09 -17.61
C LYS A 132 27.35 6.01 -18.59
N GLU A 133 28.32 5.18 -18.22
CA GLU A 133 28.85 4.08 -19.02
C GLU A 133 27.80 3.00 -19.31
N ARG A 134 26.73 2.92 -18.50
CA ARG A 134 25.64 1.94 -18.66
C ARG A 134 24.44 2.48 -19.44
N TRP A 135 24.39 3.76 -19.79
CA TRP A 135 23.24 4.36 -20.48
C TRP A 135 23.12 3.92 -21.95
N GLY A 136 24.09 3.17 -22.46
CA GLY A 136 23.98 2.40 -23.69
C GLY A 136 25.33 1.90 -24.24
N ASN A 137 25.30 0.76 -24.94
CA ASN A 137 26.43 0.30 -25.75
C ASN A 137 26.37 0.97 -27.12
N PHE A 138 26.72 2.25 -27.17
CA PHE A 138 26.76 2.98 -28.44
C PHE A 138 28.05 2.62 -29.20
N GLY A 139 27.95 2.39 -30.52
CA GLY A 139 29.14 2.16 -31.35
C GLY A 139 30.15 3.33 -31.23
N PRO A 140 31.44 3.13 -31.53
CA PRO A 140 32.52 4.05 -31.15
C PRO A 140 32.34 5.50 -31.64
N LYS A 141 31.74 5.71 -32.82
CA LYS A 141 31.39 7.04 -33.34
C LYS A 141 30.19 7.68 -32.63
N LEU A 142 29.22 6.86 -32.23
CA LEU A 142 28.00 7.33 -31.58
C LEU A 142 28.25 7.57 -30.07
N ALA A 143 29.19 6.83 -29.46
CA ALA A 143 29.62 6.99 -28.07
C ALA A 143 30.21 8.38 -27.77
N GLU A 144 30.97 8.96 -28.70
CA GLU A 144 31.53 10.31 -28.53
C GLU A 144 30.43 11.38 -28.55
N PHE A 145 29.51 11.30 -29.51
CA PHE A 145 28.34 12.18 -29.57
C PHE A 145 27.39 11.98 -28.38
N THR A 146 27.13 10.75 -27.96
CA THR A 146 26.28 10.47 -26.81
C THR A 146 26.93 10.90 -25.51
N ASN A 147 28.25 10.80 -25.34
CA ASN A 147 28.93 11.32 -24.16
C ASN A 147 28.82 12.84 -24.03
N ASP A 148 28.92 13.59 -25.14
CA ASP A 148 28.74 15.05 -25.14
C ASP A 148 27.28 15.44 -24.83
N ILE A 149 26.32 14.73 -25.43
CA ILE A 149 24.88 14.89 -25.16
C ILE A 149 24.57 14.56 -23.71
N ILE A 150 25.04 13.43 -23.18
CA ILE A 150 24.82 12.99 -21.81
C ILE A 150 25.44 13.96 -20.81
N ALA A 151 26.64 14.48 -21.09
CA ALA A 151 27.30 15.46 -20.22
C ALA A 151 26.60 16.82 -20.21
N LYS A 152 25.99 17.24 -21.33
CA LYS A 152 25.31 18.54 -21.45
C LYS A 152 23.84 18.50 -21.05
N GLU A 153 23.13 17.45 -21.42
CA GLU A 153 21.67 17.34 -21.33
C GLU A 153 21.18 16.58 -20.10
N VAL A 154 22.03 15.78 -19.45
CA VAL A 154 21.66 15.07 -18.23
C VAL A 154 22.40 15.65 -17.03
N LYS A 155 21.66 16.48 -16.28
CA LYS A 155 22.13 17.10 -15.05
C LYS A 155 21.38 16.45 -13.88
N ILE A 156 22.12 15.73 -13.04
CA ILE A 156 21.55 15.03 -11.89
C ILE A 156 21.90 15.83 -10.64
N THR A 157 20.94 16.63 -10.20
CA THR A 157 21.01 17.46 -9.00
C THR A 157 19.78 17.21 -8.14
N TYR A 158 19.89 17.42 -6.84
CA TYR A 158 18.76 17.39 -5.91
C TYR A 158 18.21 18.81 -5.73
N PRO A 159 16.88 19.01 -5.73
CA PRO A 159 15.82 17.99 -5.80
C PRO A 159 15.33 17.70 -7.23
N ILE A 160 15.80 18.42 -8.25
CA ILE A 160 15.36 18.27 -9.63
C ILE A 160 16.56 17.87 -10.50
N GLY A 161 16.41 16.74 -11.19
CA GLY A 161 17.27 16.36 -12.30
C GLY A 161 16.63 16.70 -13.63
N TRP A 162 17.46 16.87 -14.65
CA TRP A 162 17.01 17.14 -16.01
C TRP A 162 17.44 16.00 -16.92
N ARG A 163 16.49 15.51 -17.72
CA ARG A 163 16.75 14.64 -18.85
C ARG A 163 16.33 15.39 -20.11
N GLY A 164 17.29 16.05 -20.77
CA GLY A 164 16.98 16.96 -21.87
C GLY A 164 16.09 18.10 -21.36
N THR A 165 14.86 18.18 -21.88
CA THR A 165 13.86 19.20 -21.48
C THR A 165 12.91 18.75 -20.39
N GLU A 166 12.95 17.47 -19.98
CA GLU A 166 12.02 16.91 -19.00
C GLU A 166 12.63 16.93 -17.59
N PRO A 167 12.00 17.66 -16.63
CA PRO A 167 12.44 17.64 -15.25
C PRO A 167 11.93 16.40 -14.53
N ILE A 168 12.80 15.78 -13.75
CA ILE A 168 12.50 14.65 -12.87
C ILE A 168 12.72 15.08 -11.43
N TYR A 169 11.65 15.01 -10.62
CA TYR A 169 11.70 15.43 -9.23
C TYR A 169 12.22 14.31 -8.33
N PHE A 170 13.54 14.27 -8.15
CA PHE A 170 14.20 13.35 -7.23
C PHE A 170 13.75 13.54 -5.78
N GLY A 171 13.26 14.71 -5.40
CA GLY A 171 12.68 14.94 -4.06
C GLY A 171 11.61 13.93 -3.64
N ALA A 172 10.87 13.36 -4.60
CA ALA A 172 9.88 12.31 -4.34
C ALA A 172 10.36 10.90 -4.70
N LEU A 173 11.49 10.76 -5.41
CA LEU A 173 11.97 9.47 -5.95
C LEU A 173 13.15 8.89 -5.16
N ILE A 174 13.93 9.72 -4.46
CA ILE A 174 15.05 9.27 -3.63
C ILE A 174 14.86 9.66 -2.17
N GLY A 175 15.23 8.74 -1.28
CA GLY A 175 15.10 8.89 0.16
C GLY A 175 16.42 9.24 0.83
N ALA A 176 16.41 10.30 1.65
CA ALA A 176 17.52 10.76 2.48
C ALA A 176 18.87 10.86 1.71
N PRO A 177 18.95 11.69 0.66
CA PRO A 177 20.20 11.91 -0.05
C PRO A 177 21.21 12.66 0.82
N HIS A 178 22.49 12.34 0.66
CA HIS A 178 23.60 13.13 1.21
C HIS A 178 24.10 14.08 0.13
N ILE A 179 23.83 15.37 0.33
CA ILE A 179 24.24 16.45 -0.57
C ILE A 179 25.68 16.83 -0.26
N ILE A 180 26.53 16.92 -1.29
CA ILE A 180 27.96 17.19 -1.15
C ILE A 180 28.33 18.65 -1.41
N ASP A 181 27.49 19.40 -2.12
CA ASP A 181 27.77 20.77 -2.56
C ASP A 181 26.52 21.65 -2.61
N GLU A 182 26.73 22.95 -2.89
CA GLU A 182 25.65 23.93 -3.00
C GLU A 182 24.85 23.77 -4.30
N GLU A 183 25.45 23.16 -5.33
CA GLU A 183 24.78 22.84 -6.59
C GLU A 183 23.77 21.68 -6.47
N GLY A 184 23.80 20.93 -5.36
CA GLY A 184 22.84 19.87 -5.07
C GLY A 184 23.24 18.49 -5.59
N HIS A 185 24.50 18.25 -5.93
CA HIS A 185 24.99 16.89 -6.21
C HIS A 185 24.94 16.04 -4.95
N PHE A 186 24.71 14.73 -5.13
CA PHE A 186 24.60 13.78 -4.03
C PHE A 186 25.35 12.49 -4.35
N ASN A 187 25.97 11.91 -3.33
CA ASN A 187 26.78 10.70 -3.46
C ASN A 187 26.26 9.51 -2.66
N PHE A 188 25.21 9.72 -1.86
CA PHE A 188 24.57 8.68 -1.06
C PHE A 188 23.06 8.83 -1.10
N VAL A 189 22.35 7.71 -1.22
CA VAL A 189 20.89 7.61 -1.14
C VAL A 189 20.52 6.38 -0.32
N ARG A 190 19.52 6.52 0.55
CA ARG A 190 19.08 5.44 1.44
C ARG A 190 18.02 4.52 0.80
N ALA A 191 17.14 5.09 -0.02
CA ALA A 191 16.05 4.38 -0.65
C ALA A 191 15.72 4.99 -2.01
N VAL A 192 15.19 4.18 -2.91
CA VAL A 192 14.69 4.61 -4.23
C VAL A 192 13.24 4.16 -4.35
N ARG A 193 12.35 5.08 -4.75
CA ARG A 193 10.93 4.80 -4.98
C ARG A 193 10.72 4.41 -6.44
N LEU A 194 10.00 3.34 -6.69
CA LEU A 194 9.42 2.97 -7.98
C LEU A 194 7.91 3.24 -7.91
N THR A 195 7.34 3.76 -8.98
CA THR A 195 5.92 4.09 -9.06
C THR A 195 5.33 3.45 -10.31
N TYR A 196 4.26 2.68 -10.13
CA TYR A 196 3.52 2.01 -11.20
C TYR A 196 2.08 2.53 -11.19
N ASN A 197 1.71 3.28 -12.22
CA ASN A 197 0.36 3.82 -12.37
C ASN A 197 -0.42 2.96 -13.37
N VAL A 198 -1.54 2.39 -12.94
CA VAL A 198 -2.41 1.51 -13.71
C VAL A 198 -3.80 2.11 -13.81
N ARG A 199 -4.52 1.82 -14.89
CA ARG A 199 -5.89 2.29 -15.10
C ARG A 199 -6.83 1.72 -14.05
N ASP A 200 -7.82 2.49 -13.63
CA ASP A 200 -8.73 2.08 -12.55
C ASP A 200 -10.21 2.14 -12.95
N GLU A 201 -10.59 3.00 -13.91
CA GLU A 201 -12.00 3.16 -14.25
C GLU A 201 -12.59 1.93 -14.97
N LYS A 202 -12.10 1.64 -16.18
CA LYS A 202 -12.68 0.59 -17.04
C LYS A 202 -12.19 -0.81 -16.71
N VAL A 203 -10.97 -0.89 -16.17
CA VAL A 203 -10.25 -2.16 -15.91
C VAL A 203 -9.91 -2.34 -14.44
N GLY A 204 -10.58 -1.60 -13.53
CA GLY A 204 -10.23 -1.52 -12.11
C GLY A 204 -10.05 -2.87 -11.41
N ASN A 205 -10.95 -3.83 -11.62
CA ASN A 205 -10.80 -5.15 -11.00
C ASN A 205 -9.55 -5.91 -11.49
N ILE A 206 -9.26 -5.82 -12.79
CA ILE A 206 -8.08 -6.44 -13.42
C ILE A 206 -6.82 -5.77 -12.87
N SER A 207 -6.79 -4.44 -12.88
CA SER A 207 -5.69 -3.66 -12.32
C SER A 207 -5.47 -3.94 -10.84
N TYR A 208 -6.53 -4.05 -10.05
CA TYR A 208 -6.47 -4.42 -8.63
C TYR A 208 -5.82 -5.80 -8.42
N LEU A 209 -6.22 -6.82 -9.19
CA LEU A 209 -5.61 -8.15 -9.13
C LEU A 209 -4.13 -8.12 -9.51
N TRP A 210 -3.75 -7.32 -10.50
CA TRP A 210 -2.34 -7.14 -10.86
C TRP A 210 -1.55 -6.49 -9.71
N ARG A 211 -2.08 -5.43 -9.08
CA ARG A 211 -1.46 -4.76 -7.94
C ARG A 211 -1.27 -5.72 -6.76
N LYS A 212 -2.29 -6.53 -6.43
CA LYS A 212 -2.20 -7.60 -5.43
C LYS A 212 -1.08 -8.59 -5.75
N LYS A 213 -0.98 -9.04 -7.00
CA LYS A 213 0.07 -9.98 -7.42
C LYS A 213 1.48 -9.40 -7.27
N VAL A 214 1.65 -8.09 -7.53
CA VAL A 214 2.92 -7.38 -7.28
C VAL A 214 3.24 -7.34 -5.78
N VAL A 215 2.24 -7.03 -4.94
CA VAL A 215 2.38 -7.02 -3.48
C VAL A 215 2.75 -8.40 -2.94
N ASP A 216 2.09 -9.45 -3.41
CA ASP A 216 2.36 -10.84 -3.02
C ASP A 216 3.76 -11.30 -3.45
N PHE A 217 4.21 -10.87 -4.63
CA PHE A 217 5.56 -11.13 -5.13
C PHE A 217 6.63 -10.49 -4.23
N LEU A 218 6.43 -9.23 -3.84
CA LEU A 218 7.41 -8.49 -3.04
C LEU A 218 7.38 -8.83 -1.55
N SER A 219 6.24 -9.24 -1.00
CA SER A 219 6.08 -9.64 0.42
C SER A 219 6.45 -11.09 0.70
N ASN A 220 6.82 -11.88 -0.31
CA ASN A 220 7.05 -13.31 -0.13
C ASN A 220 8.25 -13.60 0.79
N VAL A 221 7.95 -14.01 2.02
CA VAL A 221 8.97 -14.32 3.05
C VAL A 221 9.74 -15.61 2.74
N LYS A 222 9.12 -16.57 2.03
CA LYS A 222 9.74 -17.88 1.76
C LYS A 222 10.78 -17.79 0.65
N ASN A 223 10.43 -17.08 -0.42
CA ASN A 223 11.29 -16.86 -1.59
C ASN A 223 11.32 -15.35 -1.87
N PRO A 224 12.15 -14.58 -1.15
CA PRO A 224 12.23 -13.15 -1.38
C PRO A 224 12.73 -12.86 -2.80
N PRO A 225 12.26 -11.78 -3.44
CA PRO A 225 12.69 -11.42 -4.78
C PRO A 225 14.17 -10.99 -4.83
N SER A 226 14.75 -10.61 -3.70
CA SER A 226 16.15 -10.18 -3.55
C SER A 226 16.71 -10.55 -2.18
N ASP A 227 17.99 -10.93 -2.14
CA ASP A 227 18.73 -11.18 -0.90
C ASP A 227 19.41 -9.93 -0.32
N ILE A 228 19.39 -8.81 -1.05
CA ILE A 228 20.12 -7.57 -0.69
C ILE A 228 19.24 -6.35 -0.53
N LEU A 229 18.04 -6.37 -1.12
CA LEU A 229 17.04 -5.31 -1.05
C LEU A 229 15.87 -5.72 -0.16
N GLU A 230 15.33 -4.73 0.54
CA GLU A 230 14.04 -4.79 1.21
C GLU A 230 13.08 -3.78 0.57
N PHE A 231 11.80 -4.13 0.56
CA PHE A 231 10.76 -3.38 -0.13
C PHE A 231 9.69 -2.96 0.87
N GLY A 232 9.42 -1.66 0.93
CA GLY A 232 8.17 -1.12 1.45
C GLY A 232 7.24 -0.87 0.28
N MET A 233 5.94 -1.07 0.46
CA MET A 233 4.96 -0.88 -0.61
C MET A 233 3.71 -0.19 -0.10
N PHE A 234 3.12 0.61 -0.96
CA PHE A 234 1.92 1.38 -0.69
C PHE A 234 1.08 1.48 -1.97
N HIS A 235 -0.18 1.10 -1.88
CA HIS A 235 -1.17 1.31 -2.93
C HIS A 235 -2.43 1.94 -2.33
N ASN A 236 -3.30 2.50 -3.18
CA ASN A 236 -4.54 3.15 -2.76
C ASN A 236 -5.41 2.29 -1.82
N GLU A 237 -5.51 0.98 -2.10
CA GLU A 237 -6.29 0.03 -1.29
C GLU A 237 -5.57 -0.43 -0.01
N SER A 238 -4.28 -0.12 0.21
CA SER A 238 -3.55 -0.67 1.37
C SER A 238 -4.12 -0.17 2.69
N LEU A 239 -4.59 1.08 2.72
CA LEU A 239 -5.17 1.69 3.92
C LEU A 239 -6.53 1.08 4.28
N PRO A 240 -7.54 1.03 3.39
CA PRO A 240 -8.82 0.38 3.71
C PRO A 240 -8.65 -1.11 4.02
N GLU A 241 -7.76 -1.82 3.30
CA GLU A 241 -7.47 -3.23 3.60
C GLU A 241 -6.85 -3.42 4.98
N GLY A 242 -5.87 -2.59 5.36
CA GLY A 242 -5.25 -2.65 6.67
C GLY A 242 -6.24 -2.34 7.81
N LEU A 243 -7.18 -1.43 7.59
CA LEU A 243 -8.27 -1.16 8.54
C LEU A 243 -9.21 -2.35 8.69
N GLN A 244 -9.55 -3.02 7.58
CA GLN A 244 -10.39 -4.21 7.60
C GLN A 244 -9.69 -5.37 8.33
N GLU A 245 -8.40 -5.60 8.08
CA GLU A 245 -7.63 -6.64 8.77
C GLU A 245 -7.59 -6.42 10.29
N VAL A 246 -7.44 -5.16 10.73
CA VAL A 246 -7.51 -4.80 12.15
C VAL A 246 -8.90 -5.09 12.73
N ALA A 247 -9.97 -4.74 12.00
CA ALA A 247 -11.34 -5.02 12.42
C ALA A 247 -11.61 -6.55 12.55
N ASP A 248 -11.13 -7.33 11.58
CA ASP A 248 -11.28 -8.79 11.55
C ASP A 248 -10.48 -9.48 12.66
N SER A 249 -9.28 -8.98 12.98
CA SER A 249 -8.45 -9.48 14.10
C SER A 249 -9.02 -9.13 15.47
N LEU A 250 -9.69 -7.97 15.59
CA LEU A 250 -10.21 -7.46 16.86
C LEU A 250 -11.57 -8.08 17.23
N SER A 251 -12.43 -8.30 16.24
CA SER A 251 -13.79 -8.85 16.41
C SER A 251 -13.84 -10.14 17.27
N PRO A 252 -13.02 -11.18 17.03
CA PRO A 252 -13.03 -12.38 17.86
C PRO A 252 -12.51 -12.14 19.27
N LYS A 253 -11.51 -11.25 19.45
CA LYS A 253 -10.98 -10.90 20.77
C LYS A 253 -12.05 -10.22 21.61
N PHE A 254 -12.81 -9.30 21.02
CA PHE A 254 -13.94 -8.64 21.67
C PHE A 254 -15.02 -9.66 22.08
N ALA A 255 -15.35 -10.63 21.21
CA ALA A 255 -16.29 -11.69 21.54
C ALA A 255 -15.83 -12.54 22.74
N ILE A 256 -14.54 -12.91 22.81
CA ILE A 256 -13.98 -13.66 23.94
C ILE A 256 -14.06 -12.85 25.23
N THR A 257 -13.68 -11.56 25.20
CA THR A 257 -13.78 -10.71 26.40
C THR A 257 -15.22 -10.59 26.90
N CYS A 258 -16.20 -10.52 25.98
CA CYS A 258 -17.61 -10.58 26.36
C CYS A 258 -17.93 -11.90 27.05
N ILE A 259 -17.56 -13.05 26.48
CA ILE A 259 -17.82 -14.38 27.07
C ILE A 259 -17.22 -14.50 28.48
N VAL A 260 -15.96 -14.07 28.67
CA VAL A 260 -15.29 -14.08 29.98
C VAL A 260 -16.01 -13.17 30.98
N LEU A 261 -16.46 -12.00 30.53
CA LEU A 261 -17.23 -11.08 31.36
C LEU A 261 -18.58 -11.72 31.75
N PHE A 262 -19.29 -12.36 30.81
CA PHE A 262 -20.54 -13.09 31.07
C PHE A 262 -20.34 -14.22 32.07
N SER A 263 -19.28 -15.03 31.93
CA SER A 263 -18.99 -16.14 32.84
C SER A 263 -18.59 -15.64 34.23
N LEU A 264 -17.75 -14.61 34.34
CA LEU A 264 -17.37 -14.01 35.62
C LEU A 264 -18.60 -13.53 36.40
N CYS A 265 -19.53 -12.84 35.73
CA CYS A 265 -20.74 -12.35 36.39
C CYS A 265 -21.73 -13.46 36.75
N ALA A 266 -21.80 -14.52 35.95
CA ALA A 266 -22.59 -15.69 36.31
C ALA A 266 -22.01 -16.38 37.56
N LEU A 267 -20.68 -16.57 37.59
CA LEU A 267 -19.98 -17.19 38.71
C LEU A 267 -20.04 -16.35 39.99
N SER A 268 -19.93 -15.02 39.90
CA SER A 268 -20.08 -14.13 41.07
C SER A 268 -21.49 -14.09 41.65
N ALA A 269 -22.50 -14.54 40.89
CA ALA A 269 -23.89 -14.62 41.34
C ALA A 269 -24.23 -15.99 41.99
N ILE A 270 -23.25 -16.90 42.09
CA ILE A 270 -23.37 -18.19 42.76
C ILE A 270 -22.89 -18.04 44.21
N VAL A 271 -23.73 -18.44 45.15
CA VAL A 271 -23.41 -18.47 46.58
C VAL A 271 -23.03 -19.88 46.99
N LEU A 272 -21.85 -20.05 47.58
CA LEU A 272 -21.35 -21.33 48.09
C LEU A 272 -21.66 -21.44 49.58
N TYR A 273 -22.23 -22.57 49.99
CA TYR A 273 -22.51 -22.90 51.39
C TYR A 273 -21.64 -24.08 51.81
N ARG A 274 -21.05 -24.01 53.01
CA ARG A 274 -20.19 -25.06 53.57
C ARG A 274 -20.98 -25.85 54.60
N HIS A 275 -21.17 -27.14 54.36
CA HIS A 275 -21.77 -28.05 55.33
C HIS A 275 -20.75 -28.45 56.40
N ASP A 276 -21.25 -28.77 57.61
CA ASP A 276 -20.45 -29.14 58.78
C ASP A 276 -19.59 -30.39 58.55
N ASP A 277 -19.94 -31.25 57.59
CA ASP A 277 -19.16 -32.42 57.15
C ASP A 277 -18.00 -32.09 56.19
N GLY A 278 -17.70 -30.80 55.98
CA GLY A 278 -16.61 -30.33 55.11
C GLY A 278 -16.93 -30.25 53.62
N PHE A 279 -18.13 -30.69 53.19
CA PHE A 279 -18.59 -30.57 51.80
C PHE A 279 -19.05 -29.13 51.48
N VAL A 280 -18.58 -28.60 50.34
CA VAL A 280 -19.03 -27.31 49.80
C VAL A 280 -20.10 -27.59 48.73
N ALA A 281 -21.30 -27.06 48.94
CA ALA A 281 -22.42 -27.20 48.02
C ALA A 281 -22.88 -25.82 47.51
N ILE A 282 -23.46 -25.81 46.31
CA ILE A 282 -24.05 -24.60 45.73
C ILE A 282 -25.44 -24.39 46.33
N ASP A 283 -25.69 -23.21 46.91
CA ASP A 283 -27.03 -22.81 47.35
C ASP A 283 -27.83 -22.28 46.16
N TRP A 284 -28.62 -23.15 45.53
CA TRP A 284 -29.45 -22.81 44.37
C TRP A 284 -30.62 -21.87 44.69
N VAL A 285 -31.02 -21.73 45.97
CA VAL A 285 -32.14 -20.85 46.37
C VAL A 285 -31.66 -19.39 46.43
N ARG A 286 -30.43 -19.18 46.88
CA ARG A 286 -29.83 -17.84 46.98
C ARG A 286 -29.03 -17.42 45.75
N SER A 287 -28.48 -18.37 45.00
CA SER A 287 -27.78 -18.11 43.74
C SER A 287 -28.76 -17.64 42.65
N LYS A 288 -28.49 -16.50 42.01
CA LYS A 288 -29.33 -15.96 40.93
C LYS A 288 -28.55 -15.66 39.64
N PRO A 289 -27.85 -16.65 39.08
CA PRO A 289 -27.05 -16.47 37.86
C PRO A 289 -27.91 -16.06 36.65
N ALA A 290 -29.18 -16.51 36.59
CA ALA A 290 -30.10 -16.16 35.51
C ALA A 290 -30.39 -14.65 35.45
N ILE A 291 -30.50 -13.97 36.59
CA ILE A 291 -30.75 -12.51 36.64
C ILE A 291 -29.50 -11.74 36.18
N ALA A 292 -28.31 -12.18 36.61
CA ALA A 292 -27.04 -11.58 36.21
C ALA A 292 -26.80 -11.70 34.69
N LEU A 293 -27.12 -12.86 34.11
CA LEU A 293 -27.04 -13.08 32.67
C LEU A 293 -28.09 -12.27 31.90
N ALA A 294 -29.34 -12.23 32.38
CA ALA A 294 -30.41 -11.44 31.77
C ALA A 294 -30.09 -9.93 31.75
N GLY A 295 -29.51 -9.39 32.82
CA GLY A 295 -29.08 -7.98 32.88
C GLY A 295 -28.02 -7.64 31.83
N LYS A 296 -27.06 -8.54 31.57
CA LYS A 296 -26.05 -8.33 30.53
C LYS A 296 -26.58 -8.51 29.11
N ILE A 297 -27.48 -9.46 28.89
CA ILE A 297 -28.18 -9.61 27.61
C ILE A 297 -28.98 -8.35 27.32
N TYR A 298 -29.70 -7.82 28.33
CA TYR A 298 -30.47 -6.58 28.21
C TYR A 298 -29.58 -5.37 27.90
N SER A 299 -28.46 -5.20 28.62
CA SER A 299 -27.50 -4.13 28.33
C SER A 299 -26.94 -4.23 26.91
N ARG A 300 -26.56 -5.43 26.47
CA ARG A 300 -26.05 -5.63 25.11
C ARG A 300 -27.10 -5.41 24.04
N LEU A 301 -28.35 -5.82 24.28
CA LEU A 301 -29.47 -5.50 23.39
C LEU A 301 -29.63 -3.98 23.31
N SER A 302 -29.65 -3.30 24.46
CA SER A 302 -29.77 -1.84 24.55
C SER A 302 -28.64 -1.07 23.86
N SER A 303 -27.45 -1.65 23.72
CA SER A 303 -26.32 -1.03 23.00
C SER A 303 -26.37 -1.26 21.49
N VAL A 304 -27.15 -2.24 21.04
CA VAL A 304 -27.38 -2.53 19.61
C VAL A 304 -28.56 -1.71 19.08
N PHE A 305 -29.38 -1.16 19.97
CA PHE A 305 -30.39 -0.12 19.70
C PHE A 305 -29.76 1.27 19.72
#